data_AF-A0A563VWK4-F1
#
_entry.id   AF-A0A563VWK4-F1
#
_cell.length_a   1.000
_cell.length_b   1.000
_cell.length_c   1.000
_cell.angle_alpha   90.00
_cell.angle_beta   90.00
_cell.angle_gamma   90.00
#
_symmetry.space_group_name_H-M   'P 1'
#
loop_
_entity.id
_entity.type
_entity.pdbx_description
1 polymer ?
#
loop_
_entity_poly.entity_id
_entity_poly.type
_entity_poly.pdbx_seq_one_letter_code
_entity_poly.pdbx_strand_id
1 'polypeptide(L)' 'MRRGNLGAGGALFQPPYTPEVNPIERLWRYLKDRLEWYVFENLEFLRITLSKILHKLNNSIISSITCYPFIVDALCVANI' A
#
# COMPACT_ATOMS: atom_id res chain seq x y z
N MET A 1 -22.52 -4.03 -19.19
CA MET A 1 -21.81 -4.98 -20.06
C MET A 1 -20.34 -4.56 -20.20
N ARG A 2 -19.45 -5.11 -19.36
CA ARG A 2 -18.02 -5.28 -19.68
C ARG A 2 -17.58 -6.64 -19.12
N ARG A 3 -16.75 -7.30 -19.93
CA ARG A 3 -16.45 -8.72 -20.02
C ARG A 3 -15.82 -9.31 -18.75
N GLY A 4 -16.09 -10.60 -18.51
CA GLY A 4 -15.20 -11.43 -17.72
C GLY A 4 -13.97 -11.87 -18.52
N ASN A 5 -12.89 -12.22 -17.83
CA ASN A 5 -12.25 -13.54 -17.85
C ASN A 5 -11.09 -13.56 -16.82
N LEU A 6 -10.94 -14.67 -16.11
CA LEU A 6 -9.92 -14.92 -15.08
C LEU A 6 -8.54 -15.16 -15.71
N GLY A 7 -7.47 -14.78 -14.99
CA GLY A 7 -6.12 -15.36 -15.19
C GLY A 7 -5.00 -14.41 -15.61
N ALA A 8 -4.76 -13.34 -14.86
CA ALA A 8 -3.48 -12.63 -14.76
C ALA A 8 -3.62 -11.63 -13.60
N GLY A 9 -2.59 -11.45 -12.76
CA GLY A 9 -2.60 -10.46 -11.68
C GLY A 9 -2.73 -9.03 -12.23
N GLY A 10 -3.97 -8.63 -12.53
CA GLY A 10 -4.30 -7.32 -13.06
C GLY A 10 -4.25 -6.27 -11.96
N ALA A 11 -3.73 -5.10 -12.29
CA ALA A 11 -3.74 -3.95 -11.38
C ALA A 11 -5.20 -3.60 -11.00
N LEU A 12 -5.42 -3.38 -9.71
CA LEU A 12 -6.69 -2.95 -9.16
C LEU A 12 -7.10 -1.58 -9.73
N PHE A 13 -8.38 -1.42 -10.10
CA PHE A 13 -8.94 -0.12 -10.45
C PHE A 13 -8.90 0.83 -9.25
N GLN A 14 -8.25 1.99 -9.40
CA GLN A 14 -8.14 3.03 -8.37
C GLN A 14 -8.95 4.25 -8.81
N PRO A 15 -10.02 4.61 -8.09
CA PRO A 15 -10.81 5.78 -8.44
C PRO A 15 -10.00 7.07 -8.25
N PRO A 16 -10.22 8.09 -9.10
CA PRO A 16 -9.52 9.36 -9.00
C PRO A 16 -9.81 10.04 -7.66
N TYR A 17 -8.81 10.74 -7.11
CA TYR A 17 -8.91 11.54 -5.87
C TYR A 17 -9.39 10.80 -4.62
N THR A 18 -9.28 9.46 -4.59
CA THR A 18 -9.76 8.60 -3.49
C THR A 18 -8.60 7.78 -2.90
N PRO A 19 -7.59 8.40 -2.27
CA PRO A 19 -6.42 7.69 -1.74
C PRO A 19 -6.78 6.69 -0.61
N GLU A 20 -7.91 6.87 0.07
CA GLU A 20 -8.36 6.05 1.20
C GLU A 20 -8.69 4.60 0.83
N VAL A 21 -9.08 4.36 -0.43
CA VAL A 21 -9.38 3.01 -0.95
C VAL A 21 -8.16 2.35 -1.60
N ASN A 22 -7.06 3.08 -1.80
CA ASN A 22 -5.85 2.55 -2.40
C ASN A 22 -4.93 1.96 -1.31
N PRO A 23 -4.73 0.63 -1.24
CA PRO A 23 -3.97 0.02 -0.15
C PRO A 23 -2.51 0.48 -0.07
N ILE A 24 -1.89 0.87 -1.21
CA ILE A 24 -0.51 1.36 -1.22
C ILE A 24 -0.35 2.66 -0.45
N GLU A 25 -1.38 3.52 -0.42
CA GLU A 25 -1.35 4.79 0.31
C GLU A 25 -1.28 4.56 1.82
N ARG A 26 -1.79 3.43 2.31
CA ARG A 26 -1.68 3.03 3.72
C ARG A 26 -0.28 2.53 4.06
N LEU A 27 0.34 1.76 3.17
CA LEU A 27 1.76 1.42 3.31
C LEU A 27 2.61 2.69 3.29
N TRP A 28 2.29 3.64 2.42
CA TRP A 28 3.01 4.91 2.30
C TRP A 28 2.88 5.77 3.55
N ARG A 29 1.69 5.82 4.16
CA ARG A 29 1.48 6.45 5.47
C ARG A 29 2.32 5.76 6.55
N TYR A 30 2.28 4.44 6.63
CA TYR A 30 3.08 3.67 7.60
C TYR A 30 4.58 3.97 7.47
N LEU A 31 5.10 4.09 6.24
CA LEU A 31 6.50 4.45 6.02
C LEU A 31 6.81 5.89 6.43
N LYS A 32 5.94 6.85 6.09
CA LYS A 32 6.11 8.25 6.49
C LYS A 32 6.08 8.42 8.01
N ASP A 33 5.20 7.73 8.73
CA ASP A 33 5.14 7.75 10.19
C ASP A 33 6.37 7.14 10.87
N ARG A 34 7.24 6.43 10.12
CA ARG A 34 8.54 5.93 10.61
C ARG A 34 9.72 6.81 10.20
N LEU A 35 9.49 7.71 9.26
CA LEU A 35 10.46 8.67 8.75
C LEU A 35 10.18 10.09 9.25
N GLU A 36 9.04 10.32 9.92
CA GLU A 36 8.73 11.60 10.53
C GLU A 36 9.85 12.03 11.50
N TRP A 37 10.07 13.34 11.55
CA TRP A 37 11.08 13.97 12.41
C TRP A 37 12.55 13.68 12.04
N TYR A 38 12.82 12.92 10.98
CA TYR A 38 14.17 12.77 10.44
C TYR A 38 14.47 13.82 9.35
N VAL A 39 15.60 14.52 9.51
CA VAL A 39 16.22 15.30 8.44
C VAL A 39 17.41 14.52 7.92
N PHE A 40 17.34 14.09 6.66
CA PHE A 40 18.39 13.29 6.04
C PHE A 40 19.43 14.20 5.37
N GLU A 41 20.70 14.00 5.68
CA GLU A 41 21.81 14.77 5.08
C GLU A 41 21.96 14.53 3.58
N ASN A 42 21.62 13.33 3.12
CA ASN A 42 21.68 12.94 1.72
C ASN A 42 20.70 11.81 1.42
N LEU A 43 20.47 11.57 0.13
CA LEU A 43 19.55 10.53 -0.35
C LEU A 43 20.01 9.11 0.03
N GLU A 44 21.31 8.85 0.19
CA GLU A 44 21.75 7.50 0.58
C GLU A 44 21.35 7.14 2.00
N PHE A 45 21.44 8.09 2.94
CA PHE A 45 21.00 7.84 4.29
C PHE A 45 19.48 7.56 4.36
N LEU A 46 18.69 8.25 3.52
CA LEU A 46 17.27 7.95 3.34
C LEU A 46 17.06 6.54 2.79
N ARG A 47 17.77 6.15 1.73
CA ARG A 47 17.64 4.81 1.11
C ARG A 47 17.99 3.69 2.08
N ILE A 48 19.07 3.83 2.83
CA ILE A 48 19.49 2.86 3.85
C ILE A 48 18.42 2.73 4.94
N THR A 49 17.90 3.86 5.42
CA THR A 49 16.87 3.87 6.47
C THR A 49 15.58 3.23 5.99
N LEU A 50 15.13 3.60 4.79
CA LEU A 50 13.95 3.04 4.16
C LEU A 50 14.10 1.53 3.92
N SER A 51 15.26 1.09 3.43
CA SER A 51 15.58 -0.34 3.28
C SER A 51 15.47 -1.11 4.60
N LYS A 52 16.01 -0.56 5.70
CA LYS A 52 15.88 -1.16 7.05
C LYS A 52 14.42 -1.26 7.51
N ILE A 53 13.59 -0.27 7.21
CA ILE A 53 12.15 -0.31 7.54
C ILE A 53 11.45 -1.38 6.71
N LEU A 54 11.70 -1.42 5.40
CA LEU A 54 11.11 -2.42 4.50
C LEU A 54 11.49 -3.86 4.88
N HIS A 55 12.74 -4.10 5.28
CA HIS A 55 13.18 -5.42 5.74
C HIS A 55 12.51 -5.92 7.02
N LYS A 56 11.89 -5.03 7.81
CA LYS A 56 11.11 -5.39 9.00
C LYS A 56 9.64 -5.69 8.70
N LEU A 57 9.16 -5.35 7.50
CA LEU A 57 7.81 -5.67 7.08
C LEU A 57 7.67 -7.17 6.87
N ASN A 58 6.57 -7.72 7.35
CA ASN A 58 6.17 -9.11 7.13
C ASN A 58 4.69 -9.15 6.75
N ASN A 59 4.21 -10.31 6.31
CA ASN A 59 2.83 -10.47 5.83
C ASN A 59 1.78 -10.05 6.86
N SER A 60 2.04 -10.28 8.15
CA SER A 60 1.12 -9.87 9.22
C SER A 60 1.03 -8.34 9.32
N ILE A 61 2.17 -7.65 9.33
CA ILE A 61 2.21 -6.19 9.35
C ILE A 61 1.55 -5.62 8.10
N ILE A 62 1.92 -6.11 6.91
CA ILE A 62 1.38 -5.65 5.63
C ILE A 62 -0.14 -5.83 5.63
N SER A 63 -0.65 -7.02 5.97
CA SER A 63 -2.09 -7.27 6.05
C SER A 63 -2.78 -6.34 7.04
N SER A 64 -2.20 -6.11 8.22
CA SER A 64 -2.79 -5.24 9.24
C SER A 64 -2.93 -3.78 8.80
N ILE A 65 -2.07 -3.29 7.89
CA ILE A 65 -2.11 -1.90 7.40
C ILE A 65 -2.86 -1.77 6.06
N THR A 66 -2.93 -2.81 5.22
CA THR A 66 -3.55 -2.74 3.89
C THR A 66 -4.92 -3.42 3.77
N CYS A 67 -5.28 -4.37 4.64
CA CYS A 67 -6.50 -5.19 4.52
C CYS A 67 -7.61 -4.73 5.49
N TYR A 68 -7.95 -3.44 5.49
CA TYR A 68 -9.06 -2.95 6.29
C TYR A 68 -10.39 -3.46 5.69
N PRO A 69 -11.43 -3.75 6.51
CA PRO A 69 -12.69 -4.31 6.03
C PRO A 69 -13.28 -3.52 4.86
N PHE A 70 -13.38 -2.20 4.96
CA PHE A 70 -13.92 -1.37 3.87
C PHE A 70 -13.09 -1.40 2.58
N ILE A 71 -11.78 -1.70 2.65
CA ILE A 71 -10.93 -1.90 1.47
C ILE A 71 -11.25 -3.26 0.87
N VAL A 72 -11.27 -4.31 1.70
CA VAL A 72 -11.60 -5.66 1.27
C VAL A 72 -13.00 -5.73 0.66
N ASP A 73 -13.98 -5.06 1.27
CA ASP A 73 -15.34 -4.96 0.77
C ASP A 73 -15.38 -4.26 -0.61
N ALA A 74 -14.64 -3.16 -0.77
CA ALA A 74 -14.52 -2.47 -2.06
C ALA A 74 -13.89 -3.36 -3.15
N LEU A 75 -12.90 -4.18 -2.77
CA LEU A 75 -12.29 -5.18 -3.67
C LEU A 75 -13.27 -6.28 -4.06
N CYS A 76 -14.01 -6.83 -3.10
CA CYS A 76 -14.99 -7.88 -3.33
C CYS A 76 -16.13 -7.40 -4.24
N VAL A 77 -16.61 -6.17 -4.05
CA VAL A 77 -17.64 -5.57 -4.93
C VAL A 77 -17.12 -5.35 -6.35
N ALA A 78 -15.82 -5.11 -6.52
CA ALA A 78 -15.18 -4.99 -7.83
C ALA A 78 -15.03 -6.33 -8.58
N ASN A 79 -15.39 -7.46 -7.94
CA ASN A 79 -15.32 -8.82 -8.50
C ASN A 79 -13.90 -9.23 -8.93
N ILE A 80 -12.93 -8.93 -8.07
CA ILE A 80 -11.50 -9.26 -8.18
C ILE A 80 -11.12 -10.23 -7.06
#